data_AF-A0A1Y0I0V6-F1
#
_entry.id   AF-A0A1Y0I0V6-F1
#
_cell.length_a   1.000
_cell.length_b   1.000
_cell.length_c   1.000
_cell.angle_alpha   90.00
_cell.angle_beta   90.00
_cell.angle_gamma   90.00
#
_symmetry.space_group_name_H-M   'P 1'
#
loop_
_entity.id
_entity.type
_entity.pdbx_description
1 polymer ?
#
loop_
_entity_poly.entity_id
_entity_poly.type
_entity_poly.pdbx_seq_one_letter_code
_entity_poly.pdbx_strand_id
1 'polypeptide(L)'
;MFPNRHPFYTYDGFVDALGAYPAFASTGTPETRTREVAAFLTHADFESVGLRYVKEINEANYWIKCDYSQPFGCPAGQTAYYGRGPIMFSWNFNYKAAGDALGIDLLNDPWLVEEDPSVAWQTALWYWNTQNGPGVMTSHQAMVSGSGFGQTINSLNGALECDGGNPASVQSRVDRYVRITEVLGVAPGSGLYC
;
A
#
# COMPACT_ATOMS: atom_id res chain seq x y z
N MET A 1 -5.23 16.33 -3.78
CA MET A 1 -5.42 15.07 -3.02
C MET A 1 -4.76 15.14 -1.64
N PHE A 2 -3.48 15.49 -1.51
CA PHE A 2 -2.75 15.46 -0.22
C PHE A 2 -2.18 16.83 0.21
N PRO A 3 -3.00 17.74 0.77
CA PRO A 3 -2.56 19.10 1.10
C PRO A 3 -1.60 19.17 2.30
N ASN A 4 -1.66 18.21 3.22
CA ASN A 4 -0.88 18.18 4.46
C ASN A 4 0.16 17.05 4.50
N ARG A 5 0.59 16.55 3.33
CA ARG A 5 1.57 15.47 3.24
C ARG A 5 2.92 15.92 3.82
N HIS A 6 3.66 14.96 4.36
CA HIS A 6 5.06 15.14 4.71
C HIS A 6 5.89 15.44 3.45
N PRO A 7 6.89 16.35 3.51
CA PRO A 7 7.72 16.69 2.35
C PRO A 7 8.44 15.51 1.70
N PHE A 8 8.68 14.43 2.46
CA PHE A 8 9.18 13.14 1.96
C PHE A 8 8.38 12.62 0.76
N TYR A 9 7.05 12.67 0.82
CA TYR A 9 6.21 12.17 -0.26
C TYR A 9 6.12 13.20 -1.39
N THR A 10 7.06 13.14 -2.33
CA THR A 10 7.06 13.98 -3.53
C THR A 10 6.24 13.35 -4.64
N TYR A 11 5.72 14.18 -5.54
CA TYR A 11 5.07 13.70 -6.76
C TYR A 11 6.08 13.00 -7.68
N ASP A 12 7.26 13.60 -7.84
CA ASP A 12 8.33 13.04 -8.67
C ASP A 12 8.77 11.66 -8.15
N GLY A 13 8.91 11.49 -6.84
CA GLY A 13 9.22 10.18 -6.25
C GLY A 13 8.15 9.12 -6.53
N PHE A 14 6.87 9.50 -6.59
CA PHE A 14 5.81 8.59 -7.01
C PHE A 14 5.92 8.24 -8.51
N VAL A 15 6.15 9.24 -9.36
CA VAL A 15 6.28 9.05 -10.82
C VAL A 15 7.49 8.20 -11.17
N ASP A 16 8.64 8.44 -10.54
CA ASP A 16 9.88 7.68 -10.75
C ASP A 16 9.69 6.21 -10.39
N ALA A 17 8.92 5.92 -9.33
CA ALA A 17 8.64 4.56 -8.89
C ALA A 17 7.73 3.77 -9.86
N LEU A 18 6.97 4.44 -10.73
CA LEU A 18 6.08 3.77 -11.69
C LEU A 18 6.84 2.86 -12.66
N GLY A 19 8.11 3.15 -12.92
CA GLY A 19 8.97 2.32 -13.77
C GLY A 19 9.17 0.89 -13.26
N ALA A 20 9.03 0.66 -11.95
CA ALA A 20 9.14 -0.67 -11.36
C ALA A 20 7.94 -1.58 -11.71
N TYR A 21 6.77 -0.99 -12.01
CA TYR A 21 5.55 -1.74 -12.33
C TYR A 21 4.83 -1.13 -13.54
N PRO A 22 5.34 -1.36 -14.77
CA PRO A 22 4.83 -0.70 -15.98
C PRO A 22 3.36 -0.95 -16.31
N ALA A 23 2.75 -2.01 -15.77
CA ALA A 23 1.33 -2.36 -15.97
C ALA A 23 0.37 -1.54 -15.09
N PHE A 24 0.86 -1.01 -13.97
CA PHE A 24 0.09 -0.16 -13.06
C PHE A 24 -0.33 1.13 -13.79
N ALA A 25 -1.60 1.50 -13.69
CA ALA A 25 -2.17 2.67 -14.33
C ALA A 25 -2.02 2.73 -15.87
N SER A 26 -1.67 1.62 -16.52
CA SER A 26 -1.48 1.53 -17.98
C SER A 26 -2.33 0.42 -18.64
N THR A 27 -3.05 -0.37 -17.83
CA THR A 27 -3.87 -1.51 -18.27
C THR A 27 -5.36 -1.14 -18.35
N GLY A 28 -6.06 -1.60 -19.38
CA GLY A 28 -7.50 -1.33 -19.57
C GLY A 28 -7.83 0.04 -20.18
N THR A 29 -9.06 0.52 -19.99
CA THR A 29 -9.53 1.83 -20.49
C THR A 29 -8.97 2.99 -19.65
N PRO A 30 -9.03 4.25 -20.14
CA PRO A 30 -8.65 5.41 -19.33
C PRO A 30 -9.37 5.45 -17.96
N GLU A 31 -10.65 5.11 -17.91
CA GLU A 31 -11.43 5.08 -16.67
C GLU A 31 -10.97 3.98 -15.72
N THR A 32 -10.56 2.82 -16.23
CA THR A 32 -9.97 1.75 -15.41
C THR A 32 -8.64 2.18 -14.82
N ARG A 33 -7.76 2.79 -15.63
CA ARG A 33 -6.45 3.29 -15.19
C ARG A 33 -6.59 4.37 -14.12
N THR A 34 -7.48 5.33 -14.33
CA THR A 34 -7.75 6.40 -13.36
C THR A 34 -8.34 5.86 -12.06
N ARG A 35 -9.24 4.87 -12.13
CA ARG A 35 -9.76 4.19 -10.94
C ARG A 35 -8.68 3.42 -10.19
N GLU A 36 -7.78 2.75 -10.89
CA GLU A 36 -6.66 2.05 -10.25
C GLU A 36 -5.76 3.03 -9.47
N VAL A 37 -5.38 4.16 -10.08
CA VAL A 37 -4.62 5.21 -9.40
C VAL A 37 -5.40 5.73 -8.19
N ALA A 38 -6.70 5.98 -8.33
CA ALA A 38 -7.55 6.44 -7.24
C ALA A 38 -7.57 5.45 -6.06
N ALA A 39 -7.68 4.16 -6.35
CA ALA A 39 -7.71 3.12 -5.33
C ALA A 39 -6.36 3.00 -4.61
N PHE A 40 -5.25 2.97 -5.35
CA PHE A 40 -3.89 2.96 -4.78
C PHE A 40 -3.65 4.17 -3.87
N LEU A 41 -3.97 5.38 -4.34
CA LEU A 41 -3.84 6.62 -3.57
C LEU A 41 -4.79 6.67 -2.37
N THR A 42 -5.90 5.94 -2.40
CA THR A 42 -6.81 5.81 -1.24
C THR A 42 -6.17 5.01 -0.13
N HIS A 43 -5.50 3.90 -0.43
CA HIS A 43 -4.75 3.16 0.59
C HIS A 43 -3.60 3.99 1.13
N ALA A 44 -2.88 4.70 0.26
CA ALA A 44 -1.87 5.65 0.71
C ALA A 44 -2.45 6.72 1.66
N ASP A 45 -3.59 7.32 1.30
CA ASP A 45 -4.31 8.29 2.15
C ASP A 45 -4.72 7.71 3.50
N PHE A 46 -5.24 6.48 3.51
CA PHE A 46 -5.77 5.85 4.69
C PHE A 46 -4.65 5.44 5.66
N GLU A 47 -3.67 4.67 5.19
CA GLU A 47 -2.61 4.09 6.04
C GLU A 47 -1.68 5.14 6.63
N SER A 48 -1.34 6.17 5.86
CA SER A 48 -0.38 7.21 6.26
C SER A 48 -1.03 8.50 6.76
N VAL A 49 -2.35 8.51 6.93
CA VAL A 49 -3.15 9.68 7.37
C VAL A 49 -2.92 10.88 6.44
N GLY A 50 -3.18 10.68 5.15
CA GLY A 50 -3.00 11.69 4.12
C GLY A 50 -1.53 11.98 3.81
N LEU A 51 -0.70 10.94 3.80
CA LEU A 51 0.76 11.02 3.60
C LEU A 51 1.45 11.88 4.65
N ARG A 52 0.88 12.01 5.85
CA ARG A 52 1.48 12.80 6.94
C ARG A 52 2.59 12.04 7.65
N TYR A 53 2.48 10.72 7.72
CA TYR A 53 3.43 9.87 8.44
C TYR A 53 4.24 9.01 7.48
N VAL A 54 5.56 9.03 7.65
CA VAL A 54 6.50 8.19 6.90
C VAL A 54 6.68 6.83 7.57
N LYS A 55 6.44 6.76 8.89
CA LYS A 55 6.54 5.54 9.68
C LYS A 55 5.42 5.42 10.71
N GLU A 56 5.21 4.20 11.19
CA GLU A 56 4.27 3.85 12.25
C GLU A 56 4.52 4.70 13.49
N ILE A 57 3.44 5.29 14.03
CA ILE A 57 3.54 6.25 15.15
C ILE A 57 3.76 5.53 16.48
N ASN A 58 3.16 4.35 16.66
CA ASN A 58 3.19 3.65 17.94
C ASN A 58 4.45 2.78 18.07
N GLU A 59 5.54 3.38 18.54
CA GLU A 59 6.83 2.71 18.71
C GLU A 59 6.76 1.49 19.66
N ALA A 60 5.80 1.45 20.59
CA ALA A 60 5.59 0.32 21.49
C ALA A 60 5.20 -0.98 20.75
N ASN A 61 4.74 -0.90 19.50
CA ASN A 61 4.38 -2.05 18.67
C ASN A 61 5.52 -2.54 17.77
N TYR A 62 6.64 -1.84 17.68
CA TYR A 62 7.69 -2.14 16.69
C TYR A 62 8.26 -3.56 16.83
N TRP A 63 8.38 -4.05 18.06
CA TRP A 63 8.91 -5.39 18.35
C TRP A 63 8.05 -6.54 17.79
N ILE A 64 6.77 -6.28 17.50
CA ILE A 64 5.81 -7.29 17.05
C ILE A 64 6.14 -7.76 15.63
N LYS A 65 6.76 -6.90 14.80
CA LYS A 65 6.91 -7.12 13.36
C LYS A 65 8.10 -7.98 12.97
N CYS A 66 8.66 -8.72 13.92
CA CYS A 66 9.72 -9.68 13.68
C CYS A 66 9.18 -11.10 13.84
N ASP A 67 9.03 -11.80 12.71
CA ASP A 67 8.69 -13.21 12.68
C ASP A 67 9.97 -14.07 12.69
N TYR A 68 10.32 -14.59 13.86
CA TYR A 68 11.47 -15.49 14.04
C TYR A 68 11.24 -16.92 13.50
N SER A 69 10.03 -17.26 13.03
CA SER A 69 9.81 -18.52 12.33
C SER A 69 10.41 -18.51 10.92
N GLN A 70 10.69 -17.31 10.38
CA GLN A 70 11.37 -17.15 9.11
C GLN A 70 12.85 -17.55 9.23
N PRO A 71 13.40 -18.34 8.28
CA PRO A 71 14.77 -18.84 8.37
C PRO A 71 15.84 -17.74 8.31
N PHE A 72 15.50 -16.57 7.74
CA PHE A 72 16.37 -15.40 7.68
C PHE A 72 16.26 -14.49 8.92
N GLY A 73 15.30 -14.75 9.81
CA GLY A 73 15.11 -13.99 11.05
C GLY A 73 14.95 -12.48 10.81
N CYS A 74 15.59 -11.69 11.66
CA CYS A 74 15.46 -10.24 11.73
C CYS A 74 16.83 -9.57 11.85
N PRO A 75 17.66 -9.60 10.78
CA PRO A 75 19.07 -9.18 10.85
C PRO A 75 19.24 -7.69 11.17
N ALA A 76 18.34 -6.81 10.70
CA ALA A 76 18.33 -5.39 11.08
C ALA A 76 17.91 -5.12 12.55
N GLY A 77 17.49 -6.15 13.29
CA GLY A 77 17.02 -6.06 14.67
C GLY A 77 15.52 -6.35 14.84
N GLN A 78 15.13 -6.79 16.04
CA GLN A 78 13.74 -7.18 16.34
C GLN A 78 12.73 -6.05 16.11
N THR A 79 13.14 -4.81 16.36
CA THR A 79 12.28 -3.61 16.26
C THR A 79 12.47 -2.86 14.94
N ALA A 80 13.06 -3.47 13.91
CA ALA A 80 13.44 -2.77 12.69
C ALA A 80 12.39 -2.84 11.55
N TYR A 81 11.35 -3.66 11.67
CA TYR A 81 10.39 -3.97 10.59
C TYR A 81 8.98 -3.40 10.82
N TYR A 82 8.89 -2.29 11.55
CA TYR A 82 7.66 -1.52 11.73
C TYR A 82 7.13 -0.93 10.42
N GLY A 83 5.91 -0.40 10.46
CA GLY A 83 5.27 0.21 9.29
C GLY A 83 6.05 1.39 8.73
N ARG A 84 6.39 1.37 7.45
CA ARG A 84 7.00 2.49 6.72
C ARG A 84 6.31 2.78 5.39
N GLY A 85 6.54 3.96 4.86
CA GLY A 85 6.07 4.37 3.55
C GLY A 85 4.55 4.53 3.47
N PRO A 86 4.02 4.68 2.24
CA PRO A 86 2.67 5.20 2.04
C PRO A 86 1.58 4.22 2.50
N ILE A 87 1.86 2.91 2.55
CA ILE A 87 0.91 1.86 2.97
C ILE A 87 1.26 1.20 4.31
N MET A 88 2.12 1.81 5.13
CA MET A 88 2.59 1.25 6.42
C MET A 88 3.14 -0.18 6.29
N PHE A 89 4.00 -0.37 5.29
CA PHE A 89 4.67 -1.61 4.96
C PHE A 89 5.45 -2.17 6.17
N SER A 90 5.09 -3.37 6.62
CA SER A 90 5.52 -3.97 7.90
C SER A 90 5.94 -5.43 7.73
N TRP A 91 6.64 -5.97 8.72
CA TRP A 91 7.09 -7.37 8.86
C TRP A 91 8.33 -7.79 8.06
N ASN A 92 9.29 -8.43 8.74
CA ASN A 92 10.55 -8.91 8.15
C ASN A 92 10.37 -9.72 6.85
N PHE A 93 9.36 -10.58 6.76
CA PHE A 93 9.11 -11.36 5.54
C PHE A 93 8.67 -10.49 4.35
N ASN A 94 7.93 -9.39 4.59
CA ASN A 94 7.57 -8.46 3.53
C ASN A 94 8.80 -7.68 3.08
N TYR A 95 9.60 -7.15 4.01
CA TYR A 95 10.86 -6.47 3.68
C TYR A 95 11.78 -7.38 2.84
N LYS A 96 11.88 -8.67 3.20
CA LYS A 96 12.61 -9.65 2.38
C LYS A 96 12.01 -9.81 0.98
N ALA A 97 10.71 -10.08 0.88
CA ALA A 97 10.08 -10.38 -0.40
C ALA A 97 10.04 -9.18 -1.36
N ALA A 98 9.79 -7.97 -0.84
CA ALA A 98 9.86 -6.74 -1.62
C ALA A 98 11.30 -6.43 -2.04
N GLY A 99 12.25 -6.60 -1.13
CA GLY A 99 13.66 -6.39 -1.42
C GLY A 99 14.18 -7.30 -2.54
N ASP A 100 13.83 -8.59 -2.49
CA ASP A 100 14.16 -9.54 -3.55
C ASP A 100 13.56 -9.14 -4.91
N ALA A 101 12.31 -8.68 -4.92
CA ALA A 101 11.61 -8.29 -6.15
C ALA A 101 12.15 -7.00 -6.77
N LEU A 102 12.58 -6.05 -5.93
CA LEU A 102 13.08 -4.74 -6.35
C LEU A 102 14.61 -4.73 -6.58
N GLY A 103 15.33 -5.76 -6.12
CA GLY A 103 16.79 -5.79 -6.15
C GLY A 103 17.43 -4.85 -5.13
N ILE A 104 16.76 -4.62 -3.99
CA ILE A 104 17.17 -3.70 -2.91
C ILE A 104 17.19 -4.51 -1.61
N ASP A 105 18.28 -4.47 -0.82
CA ASP A 105 18.37 -5.24 0.42
C ASP A 105 17.60 -4.61 1.59
N LEU A 106 16.27 -4.64 1.49
CA LEU A 106 15.37 -4.09 2.49
C LEU A 106 15.29 -4.93 3.78
N LEU A 107 15.74 -6.19 3.76
CA LEU A 107 15.79 -7.00 4.97
C LEU A 107 16.92 -6.51 5.89
N ASN A 108 18.10 -6.26 5.35
CA ASN A 108 19.23 -5.77 6.16
C ASN A 108 19.22 -4.25 6.32
N ASP A 109 18.60 -3.51 5.40
CA ASP A 109 18.46 -2.05 5.46
C ASP A 109 17.00 -1.59 5.28
N PRO A 110 16.12 -1.85 6.27
CA PRO A 110 14.71 -1.49 6.19
C PRO A 110 14.46 0.03 6.28
N TRP A 111 15.45 0.82 6.70
CA TRP A 111 15.31 2.28 6.82
C TRP A 111 15.26 2.99 5.47
N LEU A 112 15.74 2.36 4.39
CA LEU A 112 15.60 2.89 3.03
C LEU A 112 14.15 3.26 2.68
N VAL A 113 13.16 2.55 3.24
CA VAL A 113 11.73 2.83 2.99
C VAL A 113 11.26 4.14 3.64
N GLU A 114 11.96 4.65 4.67
CA GLU A 114 11.68 5.96 5.29
C GLU A 114 12.69 7.06 4.91
N GLU A 115 13.76 6.71 4.21
CA GLU A 115 14.83 7.63 3.80
C GLU A 115 14.78 7.98 2.31
N ASP A 116 14.38 7.03 1.45
CA ASP A 116 14.25 7.22 0.01
C ASP A 116 12.76 7.17 -0.43
N PRO A 117 12.21 8.28 -0.94
CA PRO A 117 10.81 8.32 -1.34
C PRO A 117 10.48 7.43 -2.54
N SER A 118 11.43 7.20 -3.46
CA SER A 118 11.23 6.27 -4.57
C SER A 118 11.12 4.84 -4.05
N VAL A 119 11.98 4.43 -3.12
CA VAL A 119 11.90 3.12 -2.47
C VAL A 119 10.58 2.94 -1.72
N ALA A 120 10.12 3.97 -1.01
CA ALA A 120 8.82 3.94 -0.34
C ALA A 120 7.64 3.69 -1.30
N TRP A 121 7.65 4.34 -2.46
CA TRP A 121 6.61 4.11 -3.47
C TRP A 121 6.75 2.77 -4.18
N GLN A 122 7.97 2.32 -4.45
CA GLN A 122 8.23 1.02 -5.07
C GLN A 122 7.76 -0.14 -4.18
N THR A 123 7.95 -0.09 -2.86
CA THR A 123 7.43 -1.14 -1.95
C THR A 123 5.90 -1.18 -1.93
N ALA A 124 5.24 -0.02 -2.00
CA ALA A 124 3.79 0.04 -2.09
C ALA A 124 3.26 -0.48 -3.43
N LEU A 125 3.92 -0.13 -4.55
CA LEU A 125 3.59 -0.67 -5.87
C LEU A 125 3.86 -2.18 -5.93
N TRP A 126 4.93 -2.67 -5.30
CA TRP A 126 5.20 -4.09 -5.17
C TRP A 126 4.02 -4.80 -4.50
N TYR A 127 3.55 -4.29 -3.36
CA TYR A 127 2.41 -4.88 -2.67
C TYR A 127 1.17 -4.87 -3.57
N TRP A 128 0.84 -3.72 -4.14
CA TRP A 128 -0.33 -3.52 -5.00
C TRP A 128 -0.40 -4.50 -6.18
N ASN A 129 0.74 -4.70 -6.84
CA ASN A 129 0.80 -5.46 -8.09
C ASN A 129 1.05 -6.95 -7.89
N THR A 130 1.61 -7.37 -6.76
CA THR A 130 2.11 -8.74 -6.58
C THR A 130 1.51 -9.50 -5.40
N GLN A 131 0.98 -8.80 -4.39
CA GLN A 131 0.53 -9.42 -3.15
C GLN A 131 -0.99 -9.53 -3.09
N ASN A 132 -1.47 -10.71 -2.68
CA ASN A 132 -2.88 -10.92 -2.36
C ASN A 132 -3.19 -10.54 -0.90
N GLY A 133 -2.18 -10.45 -0.03
CA GLY A 133 -2.37 -10.31 1.41
C GLY A 133 -3.36 -11.36 1.95
N PRO A 134 -4.36 -10.97 2.76
CA PRO A 134 -5.40 -11.89 3.20
C PRO A 134 -6.53 -12.10 2.17
N GLY A 135 -6.48 -11.41 1.02
CA GLY A 135 -7.43 -11.57 -0.08
C GLY A 135 -7.10 -12.72 -1.03
N VAL A 136 -7.78 -12.75 -2.17
CA VAL A 136 -7.67 -13.84 -3.17
C VAL A 136 -7.05 -13.41 -4.50
N MET A 137 -6.76 -12.11 -4.66
CA MET A 137 -6.19 -11.51 -5.86
C MET A 137 -5.35 -10.30 -5.49
N THR A 138 -4.52 -9.81 -6.41
CA THR A 138 -3.79 -8.57 -6.16
C THR A 138 -4.71 -7.36 -6.33
N SER A 139 -4.34 -6.24 -5.71
CA SER A 139 -5.12 -5.01 -5.85
C SER A 139 -5.12 -4.49 -7.28
N HIS A 140 -4.00 -4.64 -8.01
CA HIS A 140 -3.96 -4.41 -9.46
C HIS A 140 -5.02 -5.23 -10.19
N GLN A 141 -5.07 -6.55 -9.97
CA GLN A 141 -6.04 -7.44 -10.60
C GLN A 141 -7.48 -7.09 -10.25
N ALA A 142 -7.75 -6.71 -8.99
CA ALA A 142 -9.06 -6.27 -8.55
C ALA A 142 -9.58 -5.07 -9.38
N MET A 143 -8.71 -4.11 -9.66
CA MET A 143 -9.07 -2.91 -10.41
C MET A 143 -9.18 -3.16 -11.92
N VAL A 144 -8.22 -3.87 -12.52
CA VAL A 144 -8.21 -4.08 -13.98
C VAL A 144 -9.26 -5.08 -14.46
N SER A 145 -9.63 -6.06 -13.64
CA SER A 145 -10.70 -7.03 -13.94
C SER A 145 -12.11 -6.50 -13.66
N GLY A 146 -12.23 -5.37 -12.93
CA GLY A 146 -13.52 -4.84 -12.49
C GLY A 146 -14.11 -5.57 -11.27
N SER A 147 -13.31 -6.36 -10.54
CA SER A 147 -13.74 -7.02 -9.30
C SER A 147 -14.09 -6.04 -8.17
N GLY A 148 -13.55 -4.82 -8.23
CA GLY A 148 -13.99 -3.68 -7.41
C GLY A 148 -13.03 -3.29 -6.28
N PHE A 149 -13.20 -2.07 -5.77
CA PHE A 149 -12.36 -1.48 -4.72
C PHE A 149 -12.37 -2.30 -3.42
N GLY A 150 -13.48 -2.97 -3.08
CA GLY A 150 -13.58 -3.82 -1.90
C GLY A 150 -12.56 -4.96 -1.89
N GLN A 151 -12.17 -5.49 -3.05
CA GLN A 151 -11.12 -6.52 -3.13
C GLN A 151 -9.73 -5.94 -2.85
N THR A 152 -9.50 -4.65 -3.08
CA THR A 152 -8.24 -3.98 -2.70
C THR A 152 -8.15 -3.78 -1.19
N ILE A 153 -9.27 -3.48 -0.52
CA ILE A 153 -9.37 -3.48 0.95
C ILE A 153 -9.08 -4.88 1.50
N ASN A 154 -9.74 -5.90 0.91
CA ASN A 154 -9.54 -7.28 1.29
C ASN A 154 -8.06 -7.70 1.17
N SER A 155 -7.40 -7.30 0.10
CA SER A 155 -5.99 -7.64 -0.16
C SER A 155 -5.00 -6.91 0.75
N LEU A 156 -5.38 -5.77 1.32
CA LEU A 156 -4.49 -5.02 2.23
C LEU A 156 -4.70 -5.43 3.69
N ASN A 157 -5.95 -5.44 4.16
CA ASN A 157 -6.26 -5.65 5.58
C ASN A 157 -7.58 -6.43 5.81
N GLY A 158 -7.97 -7.25 4.84
CA GLY A 158 -9.28 -7.92 4.84
C GLY A 158 -9.54 -8.81 6.04
N ALA A 159 -8.52 -9.48 6.57
CA ALA A 159 -8.64 -10.33 7.75
C ALA A 159 -9.13 -9.58 9.01
N LEU A 160 -8.96 -8.25 9.07
CA LEU A 160 -9.39 -7.43 10.19
C LEU A 160 -10.61 -6.55 9.86
N GLU A 161 -10.81 -6.20 8.59
CA GLU A 161 -11.80 -5.20 8.19
C GLU A 161 -13.04 -5.78 7.49
N CYS A 162 -12.86 -6.76 6.60
CA CYS A 162 -13.92 -7.29 5.76
C CYS A 162 -14.84 -8.28 6.50
N ASP A 163 -15.93 -8.70 5.85
CA ASP A 163 -16.90 -9.67 6.37
C ASP A 163 -17.53 -9.24 7.71
N GLY A 164 -17.64 -7.91 7.89
CA GLY A 164 -18.18 -7.31 9.11
C GLY A 164 -17.15 -7.15 10.25
N GLY A 165 -15.86 -7.40 10.02
CA GLY A 165 -14.81 -7.25 11.02
C GLY A 165 -14.66 -5.80 11.52
N ASN A 166 -14.63 -4.84 10.59
CA ASN A 166 -14.63 -3.41 10.93
C ASN A 166 -15.35 -2.55 9.89
N PRO A 167 -16.70 -2.52 9.90
CA PRO A 167 -17.50 -1.78 8.93
C PRO A 167 -17.19 -0.27 8.88
N ALA A 168 -16.81 0.32 10.02
CA ALA A 168 -16.45 1.74 10.09
C ALA A 168 -15.14 2.04 9.35
N SER A 169 -14.15 1.13 9.44
CA SER A 169 -12.90 1.23 8.69
C SER A 169 -13.15 1.12 7.18
N VAL A 170 -13.92 0.10 6.76
CA VAL A 170 -14.29 -0.11 5.35
C VAL A 170 -15.02 1.12 4.81
N GLN A 171 -16.01 1.65 5.53
CA GLN A 171 -16.73 2.86 5.14
C GLN A 171 -15.77 4.05 4.95
N SER A 172 -14.85 4.26 5.88
CA SER A 172 -13.86 5.35 5.79
C SER A 172 -12.92 5.20 4.59
N ARG A 173 -12.55 3.97 4.19
CA ARG A 173 -11.83 3.73 2.93
C ARG A 173 -12.68 4.06 1.71
N VAL A 174 -13.94 3.62 1.69
CA VAL A 174 -14.87 3.89 0.58
C VAL A 174 -15.11 5.38 0.41
N ASP A 175 -15.33 6.13 1.49
CA ASP A 175 -15.54 7.57 1.46
C ASP A 175 -14.34 8.31 0.85
N ARG A 176 -13.12 7.88 1.21
CA ARG A 176 -11.88 8.43 0.64
C ARG A 176 -11.73 8.08 -0.84
N TYR A 177 -12.05 6.84 -1.23
CA TYR A 177 -12.00 6.40 -2.62
C TYR A 177 -12.97 7.22 -3.48
N VAL A 178 -14.22 7.38 -3.04
CA VAL A 178 -15.22 8.22 -3.71
C VAL A 178 -14.69 9.65 -3.90
N ARG A 179 -14.21 10.28 -2.82
CA ARG A 179 -13.61 11.63 -2.89
C ARG A 179 -12.43 11.72 -3.86
N ILE A 180 -11.54 10.73 -3.88
CA ILE A 180 -10.37 10.73 -4.78
C ILE A 180 -10.81 10.52 -6.23
N THR A 181 -11.77 9.64 -6.48
CA THR A 181 -12.33 9.44 -7.83
C THR A 181 -13.05 10.68 -8.35
N GLU A 182 -13.74 11.44 -7.50
CA GLU A 182 -14.33 12.73 -7.84
C GLU A 182 -13.28 13.76 -8.24
N VAL A 183 -12.18 13.89 -7.47
CA VAL A 183 -11.06 14.78 -7.82
C VAL A 183 -10.43 14.43 -9.16
N LEU A 184 -10.38 13.13 -9.49
CA LEU A 184 -9.83 12.63 -10.74
C LEU A 184 -10.85 12.57 -11.89
N GLY A 185 -12.11 12.97 -11.65
CA GLY A 185 -13.15 13.03 -12.67
C GLY A 185 -13.59 11.66 -13.21
N VAL A 186 -13.56 10.62 -12.39
CA VAL A 186 -13.99 9.26 -12.77
C VAL A 186 -15.06 8.72 -11.80
N ALA A 187 -16.00 7.92 -12.29
CA ALA A 187 -16.94 7.23 -11.42
C ALA A 187 -16.20 6.12 -10.62
N PRO A 188 -16.56 5.86 -9.35
CA PRO A 188 -15.86 4.88 -8.52
C PRO A 188 -16.03 3.42 -8.99
N GLY A 189 -17.09 3.14 -9.76
CA GLY A 189 -17.44 1.79 -10.20
C GLY A 189 -18.27 1.03 -9.15
N SER A 190 -18.36 -0.28 -9.32
CA SER A 190 -19.09 -1.21 -8.43
C SER A 190 -18.15 -1.97 -7.50
N GLY A 191 -18.71 -2.72 -6.55
CA GLY A 191 -17.94 -3.59 -5.67
C GLY A 191 -17.04 -2.81 -4.70
N LEU A 192 -17.57 -1.74 -4.10
CA LEU A 192 -16.78 -0.84 -3.25
C LEU A 192 -16.49 -1.41 -1.86
N TYR A 193 -17.33 -2.33 -1.39
CA TYR A 193 -17.26 -2.88 -0.04
C TYR A 193 -16.74 -4.32 -0.05
N CYS A 194 -16.19 -4.67 1.10
CA CYS A 194 -16.05 -6.01 1.64
C CYS A 194 -16.62 -5.96 3.08
#